data_AF-Q6NCC6-F1
#
_entry.id   AF-Q6NCC6-F1
#
_cell.length_a   1.000
_cell.length_b   1.000
_cell.length_c   1.000
_cell.angle_alpha   90.00
_cell.angle_beta   90.00
_cell.angle_gamma   90.00
#
_symmetry.space_group_name_H-M   'P 1'
#
loop_
_entity.id
_entity.type
_entity.pdbx_description
1 polymer ?
#
loop_
_entity_poly.entity_id
_entity_poly.type
_entity_poly.pdbx_seq_one_letter_code
_entity_poly.pdbx_strand_id
1 'polypeptide(L)'
;MSDASVLSAAHAAAPPLRWAMPRPILAIVAALIAAAAAALAVPDAATAANAQSDAELVLLLRFMAGVKAVLALAALGAVVWRLGYAASPFLSAVYLLAPALMVAAPVLIWQIAPTALGAGLFHGGLALLLLALFADRGQTSELVRHTLLARHTA
;
A
#
# COMPACT_ATOMS: atom_id res chain seq x y z
N MET A 1 -48.28 5.69 16.24
CA MET A 1 -46.99 6.20 16.74
C MET A 1 -46.14 5.02 17.23
N SER A 2 -45.35 4.38 16.37
CA SER A 2 -44.35 3.37 16.80
C SER A 2 -43.24 3.05 15.76
N ASP A 3 -43.17 3.74 14.62
CA ASP A 3 -42.17 3.41 13.59
C ASP A 3 -40.77 4.00 13.85
N ALA A 4 -40.65 4.87 14.86
CA ALA A 4 -39.40 5.54 15.20
C ALA A 4 -38.36 4.62 15.88
N SER A 5 -38.78 3.48 16.47
CA SER A 5 -37.87 2.58 17.19
C SER A 5 -37.04 1.69 16.25
N VAL A 6 -37.56 1.36 15.07
CA VAL A 6 -36.89 0.44 14.12
C VAL A 6 -35.74 1.14 13.38
N LEU A 7 -35.86 2.45 13.13
CA LEU A 7 -34.82 3.25 12.48
C LEU A 7 -33.63 3.57 13.42
N SER A 8 -33.83 3.53 14.74
CA SER A 8 -32.78 3.78 15.73
C SER A 8 -31.82 2.58 15.88
N ALA A 9 -32.32 1.35 15.73
CA ALA A 9 -31.49 0.14 15.81
C ALA A 9 -30.52 -0.02 14.62
N ALA A 10 -30.85 0.54 13.45
CA ALA A 10 -29.96 0.54 12.29
C ALA A 10 -28.79 1.56 12.42
N HIS A 11 -28.86 2.48 13.38
CA HIS A 11 -27.82 3.48 13.62
C HIS A 11 -26.76 3.03 14.64
N ALA A 12 -26.91 1.85 15.24
CA ALA A 12 -26.10 1.38 16.35
C ALA A 12 -25.34 0.09 16.02
N ALA A 13 -24.31 0.20 15.19
CA ALA A 13 -23.12 -0.64 15.28
C ALA A 13 -21.99 -0.02 14.45
N ALA A 14 -21.44 1.11 14.89
CA ALA A 14 -20.06 1.40 14.56
C ALA A 14 -19.25 0.23 15.16
N PRO A 15 -18.56 -0.60 14.35
CA PRO A 15 -17.77 -1.68 14.90
C PRO A 15 -16.77 -1.05 15.88
N PRO A 16 -16.58 -1.62 17.08
CA PRO A 16 -15.57 -1.11 17.97
C PRO A 16 -14.23 -1.14 17.23
N LEU A 17 -13.52 0.00 17.21
CA LEU A 17 -12.11 0.09 16.83
C LEU A 17 -11.28 -0.74 17.82
N ARG A 18 -11.39 -2.06 17.73
CA ARG A 18 -10.40 -2.96 18.33
C ARG A 18 -9.19 -2.87 17.42
N TRP A 19 -8.27 -2.00 17.81
CA TRP A 19 -6.87 -2.01 17.37
C TRP A 19 -6.15 -3.27 17.87
N ALA A 20 -6.74 -4.45 17.68
CA ALA A 20 -5.96 -5.67 17.63
C ALA A 20 -5.30 -5.60 16.27
N MET A 21 -4.05 -5.12 16.19
CA MET A 21 -3.31 -5.17 14.94
C MET A 21 -3.35 -6.62 14.46
N PRO A 22 -4.06 -6.94 13.36
CA PRO A 22 -4.09 -8.30 12.89
C PRO A 22 -2.65 -8.67 12.59
N ARG A 23 -2.20 -9.84 13.06
CA ARG A 23 -0.87 -10.43 12.83
C ARG A 23 -0.20 -10.10 11.47
N PRO A 24 -0.92 -10.02 10.33
CA PRO A 24 -0.35 -9.52 9.07
C PRO A 24 0.28 -8.11 9.15
N ILE A 25 -0.29 -7.13 9.86
CA ILE A 25 0.26 -5.77 10.01
C ILE A 25 1.64 -5.80 10.65
N LEU A 26 1.79 -6.60 11.71
CA LEU A 26 3.08 -6.83 12.35
C LEU A 26 4.10 -7.49 11.41
N ALA A 27 3.66 -8.42 10.56
CA ALA A 27 4.54 -9.04 9.57
C ALA A 27 4.98 -8.06 8.47
N ILE A 28 4.11 -7.13 8.05
CA ILE A 28 4.44 -6.08 7.07
C ILE A 28 5.41 -5.07 7.66
N VAL A 29 5.15 -4.62 8.89
CA VAL A 29 6.07 -3.74 9.61
C VAL A 29 7.42 -4.43 9.81
N ALA A 30 7.44 -5.70 10.21
CA ALA A 30 8.67 -6.48 10.35
C ALA A 30 9.41 -6.66 9.01
N ALA A 31 8.69 -6.91 7.90
CA ALA A 31 9.27 -7.02 6.57
C ALA A 31 9.83 -5.68 6.06
N LEU A 32 9.14 -4.57 6.34
CA LEU A 32 9.62 -3.22 6.03
C LEU A 32 10.88 -2.88 6.84
N ILE A 33 10.92 -3.26 8.13
CA ILE A 33 12.10 -3.10 8.99
C ILE A 33 13.26 -3.98 8.49
N ALA A 34 13.00 -5.24 8.12
CA ALA A 34 14.02 -6.14 7.59
C ALA A 34 14.58 -5.65 6.24
N ALA A 35 13.73 -5.11 5.36
CA ALA A 35 14.15 -4.50 4.11
C ALA A 35 14.99 -3.24 4.33
N ALA A 36 14.61 -2.40 5.30
CA ALA A 36 15.39 -1.23 5.71
C ALA A 36 16.75 -1.64 6.33
N ALA A 37 16.78 -2.69 7.14
CA ALA A 37 18.02 -3.21 7.72
C ALA A 37 18.97 -3.81 6.67
N ALA A 38 18.43 -4.54 5.69
CA ALA A 38 19.20 -5.07 4.56
C ALA A 38 19.79 -3.94 3.69
N ALA A 39 19.07 -2.82 3.55
CA ALA A 39 19.55 -1.63 2.86
C ALA A 39 20.74 -0.95 3.55
N LEU A 40 20.84 -1.07 4.87
CA LEU A 40 21.95 -0.50 5.64
C LEU A 40 23.18 -1.42 5.66
N ALA A 41 23.05 -2.67 5.21
CA ALA A 41 24.09 -3.70 5.33
C ALA A 41 24.92 -3.93 4.04
N VAL A 42 24.55 -3.32 2.90
CA VAL A 42 25.28 -3.51 1.64
C VAL A 42 26.46 -2.53 1.55
N PRO A 43 27.69 -3.00 1.33
CA PRO A 43 28.86 -2.13 1.24
C PRO A 43 28.85 -1.24 -0.02
N ASP A 44 29.23 0.02 0.20
CA ASP A 44 29.02 1.22 -0.63
C ASP A 44 29.96 1.36 -1.86
N ALA A 45 30.49 0.25 -2.38
CA ALA A 45 31.56 0.29 -3.40
C ALA A 45 31.07 0.80 -4.78
N ALA A 46 29.82 0.51 -5.16
CA ALA A 46 29.23 0.96 -6.43
C ALA A 46 28.79 2.45 -6.39
N THR A 47 28.42 2.91 -5.21
CA THR A 47 27.96 4.28 -4.93
C THR A 47 29.14 5.25 -4.93
N ALA A 48 30.29 4.82 -4.41
CA ALA A 48 31.55 5.56 -4.48
C ALA A 48 32.04 5.74 -5.94
N ALA A 49 31.94 4.72 -6.79
CA ALA A 49 32.38 4.80 -8.18
C ALA A 49 31.53 5.75 -9.06
N ASN A 50 30.20 5.79 -8.86
CA ASN A 50 29.30 6.69 -9.58
C ASN A 50 29.30 8.12 -9.02
N ALA A 51 29.52 8.31 -7.72
CA ALA A 51 29.65 9.65 -7.12
C ALA A 51 30.91 10.38 -7.61
N GLN A 52 31.92 9.65 -8.07
CA GLN A 52 33.16 10.21 -8.62
C GLN A 52 32.98 10.82 -10.03
N SER A 53 31.90 10.47 -10.76
CA SER A 53 31.73 10.84 -12.18
C SER A 53 30.69 11.93 -12.44
N ASP A 54 29.62 12.05 -11.65
CA ASP A 54 28.58 13.07 -11.85
C ASP A 54 27.77 13.36 -10.57
N ALA A 55 28.17 14.40 -9.84
CA ALA A 55 27.53 14.80 -8.58
C ALA A 55 26.08 15.31 -8.78
N GLU A 56 25.78 15.92 -9.93
CA GLU A 56 24.45 16.45 -10.23
C GLU A 56 23.47 15.30 -10.45
N LEU A 57 23.88 14.26 -11.19
CA LEU A 57 23.09 13.04 -11.38
C LEU A 57 22.78 12.36 -10.03
N VAL A 58 23.76 12.25 -9.14
CA VAL A 58 23.55 11.67 -7.81
C VAL A 58 22.54 12.47 -6.99
N LEU A 59 22.63 13.81 -7.02
CA LEU A 59 21.67 14.68 -6.34
C LEU A 59 20.26 14.49 -6.89
N LEU A 60 20.12 14.45 -8.22
CA LEU A 60 18.84 14.22 -8.90
C LEU A 60 18.24 12.86 -8.53
N LEU A 61 19.03 11.79 -8.54
CA LEU A 61 18.55 10.45 -8.18
C LEU A 61 18.10 10.37 -6.73
N ARG A 62 18.83 11.01 -5.79
CA ARG A 62 18.45 11.07 -4.37
C ARG A 62 17.20 11.89 -4.15
N PHE A 63 17.04 13.02 -4.85
CA PHE A 63 15.81 13.79 -4.83
C PHE A 63 14.61 12.97 -5.31
N MET A 64 14.76 12.28 -6.45
CA MET A 64 13.73 11.40 -7.00
C MET A 64 13.39 10.23 -6.07
N ALA A 65 14.39 9.63 -5.42
CA ALA A 65 14.18 8.61 -4.39
C ALA A 65 13.38 9.17 -3.21
N GLY A 66 13.69 10.39 -2.75
CA GLY A 66 12.94 11.08 -1.70
C GLY A 66 11.46 11.27 -2.06
N VAL A 67 11.17 11.78 -3.26
CA VAL A 67 9.79 11.95 -3.76
C VAL A 67 9.07 10.59 -3.81
N LYS A 68 9.71 9.55 -4.34
CA LYS A 68 9.14 8.20 -4.39
C LYS A 68 8.89 7.62 -3.00
N ALA A 69 9.75 7.89 -2.02
CA ALA A 69 9.54 7.46 -0.64
C ALA A 69 8.29 8.10 -0.02
N VAL A 70 8.08 9.40 -0.23
CA VAL A 70 6.86 10.10 0.22
C VAL A 70 5.60 9.46 -0.38
N LEU A 71 5.62 9.19 -1.69
CA LEU A 71 4.50 8.55 -2.38
C LEU A 71 4.26 7.11 -1.89
N ALA A 72 5.32 6.35 -1.64
CA ALA A 72 5.21 5.00 -1.11
C ALA A 72 4.62 4.97 0.31
N LEU A 73 4.99 5.94 1.16
CA LEU A 73 4.42 6.10 2.50
C LEU A 73 2.95 6.51 2.45
N ALA A 74 2.57 7.41 1.54
CA ALA A 74 1.18 7.78 1.33
C ALA A 74 0.34 6.57 0.86
N ALA A 75 0.87 5.78 -0.08
CA ALA A 75 0.24 4.54 -0.53
C ALA A 75 0.09 3.52 0.60
N LEU A 76 1.12 3.33 1.43
CA LEU A 76 1.06 2.45 2.60
C LEU A 76 0.00 2.93 3.60
N GLY A 77 -0.07 4.23 3.90
CA GLY A 77 -1.09 4.79 4.78
C GLY A 77 -2.51 4.55 4.26
N ALA A 78 -2.71 4.76 2.95
CA ALA A 78 -4.00 4.48 2.30
C ALA A 78 -4.36 2.99 2.37
N VAL A 79 -3.40 2.09 2.15
CA VAL A 79 -3.58 0.64 2.28
C VAL A 79 -3.94 0.25 3.72
N VAL A 80 -3.21 0.75 4.71
CA VAL A 80 -3.48 0.45 6.13
C VAL A 80 -4.88 0.91 6.51
N TRP A 81 -5.28 2.11 6.10
CA TRP A 81 -6.65 2.60 6.29
C TRP A 81 -7.67 1.68 5.59
N ARG A 82 -7.42 1.31 4.33
CA ARG A 82 -8.31 0.46 3.53
C ARG A 82 -8.46 -0.95 4.09
N LEU A 83 -7.41 -1.55 4.64
CA LEU A 83 -7.44 -2.89 5.24
C LEU A 83 -8.14 -2.92 6.61
N GLY A 84 -8.54 -1.76 7.14
CA GLY A 84 -9.48 -1.68 8.26
C GLY A 84 -10.91 -2.14 7.91
N TYR A 85 -11.20 -2.36 6.63
CA TYR A 85 -12.47 -2.85 6.12
C TYR A 85 -12.34 -4.25 5.53
N ALA A 86 -13.44 -5.00 5.47
CA ALA A 86 -13.48 -6.33 4.88
C ALA A 86 -13.02 -6.29 3.41
N ALA A 87 -12.07 -7.14 3.06
CA ALA A 87 -11.59 -7.37 1.70
C ALA A 87 -11.40 -8.87 1.49
N SER A 88 -11.45 -9.33 0.24
CA SER A 88 -11.10 -10.73 -0.04
C SER A 88 -9.63 -10.98 0.34
N PRO A 89 -9.25 -12.24 0.70
CA PRO A 89 -7.87 -12.57 1.03
C PRO A 89 -6.89 -12.25 -0.11
N PHE A 90 -7.33 -12.44 -1.36
CA PHE A 90 -6.55 -12.11 -2.54
C PHE A 90 -6.29 -10.59 -2.64
N LEU A 91 -7.33 -9.77 -2.53
CA LEU A 91 -7.19 -8.31 -2.54
C LEU A 91 -6.32 -7.81 -1.39
N SER A 92 -6.46 -8.43 -0.21
CA SER A 92 -5.62 -8.13 0.93
C SER A 92 -4.15 -8.39 0.61
N ALA A 93 -3.80 -9.55 0.04
CA ALA A 93 -2.42 -9.85 -0.35
C ALA A 93 -1.87 -8.86 -1.39
N VAL A 94 -2.67 -8.49 -2.40
CA VAL A 94 -2.28 -7.49 -3.41
C VAL A 94 -2.06 -6.12 -2.79
N TYR A 95 -2.94 -5.70 -1.88
CA TYR A 95 -2.80 -4.45 -1.13
C TYR A 95 -1.54 -4.42 -0.27
N LEU A 96 -1.03 -5.57 0.18
CA LEU A 96 0.25 -5.64 0.91
C LEU A 96 1.46 -5.61 -0.01
N LEU A 97 1.39 -6.34 -1.12
CA LEU A 97 2.50 -6.44 -2.06
C LEU A 97 2.80 -5.09 -2.74
N ALA A 98 1.76 -4.36 -3.15
CA ALA A 98 1.91 -3.10 -3.87
C ALA A 98 2.77 -2.04 -3.14
N PRO A 99 2.45 -1.61 -1.90
CA PRO A 99 3.26 -0.65 -1.18
C PRO A 99 4.64 -1.22 -0.80
N ALA A 100 4.78 -2.53 -0.59
CA ALA A 100 6.09 -3.15 -0.34
C ALA A 100 7.04 -2.95 -1.54
N LEU A 101 6.55 -3.17 -2.77
CA LEU A 101 7.31 -2.89 -3.99
C LEU A 101 7.64 -1.40 -4.13
N MET A 102 6.68 -0.52 -3.82
CA MET A 102 6.88 0.93 -3.86
C MET A 102 7.92 1.42 -2.84
N VAL A 103 8.03 0.80 -1.66
CA VAL A 103 9.03 1.13 -0.63
C VAL A 103 10.41 0.57 -0.96
N ALA A 104 10.50 -0.61 -1.59
CA ALA A 104 11.78 -1.18 -2.02
C ALA A 104 12.49 -0.31 -3.08
N ALA A 105 11.73 0.38 -3.94
CA ALA A 105 12.25 1.22 -5.00
C ALA A 105 13.14 2.41 -4.54
N PRO A 106 12.69 3.32 -3.66
CA PRO A 106 13.51 4.44 -3.20
C PRO A 106 14.78 3.97 -2.48
N VAL A 107 14.73 2.84 -1.79
CA VAL A 107 15.91 2.22 -1.17
C VAL A 107 16.97 1.87 -2.23
N LEU A 108 16.57 1.19 -3.30
CA LEU A 108 17.47 0.83 -4.41
C LEU A 108 18.02 2.06 -5.14
N ILE A 109 17.16 3.06 -5.40
CA ILE A 109 17.57 4.29 -6.09
C ILE A 109 18.53 5.11 -5.20
N TRP A 110 18.30 5.14 -3.89
CA TRP A 110 19.15 5.86 -2.93
C TRP A 110 20.58 5.30 -2.87
N GLN A 111 20.71 3.98 -2.99
CA GLN A 111 22.01 3.29 -3.06
C GLN A 111 22.72 3.47 -4.41
N ILE A 112 22.10 4.13 -5.40
CA ILE A 112 22.57 4.14 -6.80
C ILE A 112 22.72 2.70 -7.33
N ALA A 113 21.87 1.78 -6.83
CA ALA A 113 21.68 0.44 -7.38
C ALA A 113 20.94 0.55 -8.74
N PRO A 114 20.68 -0.55 -9.48
CA PRO A 114 20.13 -0.46 -10.84
C PRO A 114 18.84 0.36 -10.88
N THR A 115 18.93 1.61 -11.37
CA THR A 115 17.85 2.60 -11.32
C THR A 115 16.63 2.13 -12.11
N ALA A 116 16.84 1.34 -13.17
CA ALA A 116 15.79 0.68 -13.94
C ALA A 116 14.96 -0.30 -13.09
N LEU A 117 15.60 -1.10 -12.23
CA LEU A 117 14.89 -2.00 -11.32
C LEU A 117 14.11 -1.21 -10.27
N GLY A 118 14.72 -0.16 -9.70
CA GLY A 118 14.04 0.74 -8.77
C GLY A 118 12.79 1.39 -9.40
N ALA A 119 12.91 1.88 -10.63
CA ALA A 119 11.77 2.43 -11.37
C ALA A 119 10.70 1.36 -11.63
N GLY A 120 11.10 0.17 -12.09
CA GLY A 120 10.21 -0.96 -12.35
C GLY A 120 9.42 -1.38 -11.11
N LEU A 121 10.08 -1.49 -9.95
CA LEU A 121 9.42 -1.81 -8.68
C LEU A 121 8.42 -0.74 -8.27
N PHE A 122 8.78 0.54 -8.40
CA PHE A 122 7.88 1.64 -8.03
C PHE A 122 6.63 1.67 -8.93
N HIS A 123 6.83 1.64 -10.25
CA HIS A 123 5.73 1.74 -11.21
C HIS A 123 4.89 0.45 -11.23
N GLY A 124 5.51 -0.72 -11.09
CA GLY A 124 4.82 -1.99 -10.93
C GLY A 124 3.98 -2.03 -9.66
N GLY A 125 4.54 -1.59 -8.53
CA GLY A 125 3.80 -1.46 -7.27
C GLY A 125 2.62 -0.50 -7.37
N LEU A 126 2.82 0.68 -8.00
CA LEU A 126 1.75 1.64 -8.23
C LEU A 126 0.65 1.08 -9.15
N ALA A 127 1.02 0.44 -10.27
CA ALA A 127 0.07 -0.18 -11.18
C ALA A 127 -0.74 -1.28 -10.47
N LEU A 128 -0.07 -2.09 -9.64
CA LEU A 128 -0.71 -3.14 -8.84
C LEU A 128 -1.70 -2.55 -7.82
N LEU A 129 -1.34 -1.45 -7.16
CA LEU A 129 -2.24 -0.72 -6.25
C LEU A 129 -3.48 -0.20 -6.97
N LEU A 130 -3.30 0.41 -8.14
CA LEU A 130 -4.40 0.92 -8.96
C LEU A 130 -5.32 -0.21 -9.43
N LEU A 131 -4.74 -1.35 -9.82
CA LEU A 131 -5.51 -2.53 -10.21
C LEU A 131 -6.30 -3.11 -9.02
N ALA A 132 -5.72 -3.12 -7.83
CA ALA A 132 -6.42 -3.51 -6.61
C ALA A 132 -7.60 -2.59 -6.32
N LEU A 133 -7.40 -1.28 -6.35
CA LEU A 133 -8.47 -0.28 -6.20
C LEU A 133 -9.59 -0.47 -7.23
N PHE A 134 -9.24 -0.76 -8.48
CA PHE A 134 -10.22 -1.01 -9.53
C PHE A 134 -11.04 -2.29 -9.27
N ALA A 135 -10.37 -3.40 -8.94
CA ALA A 135 -11.02 -4.67 -8.63
C ALA A 135 -11.93 -4.56 -7.39
N ASP A 136 -11.49 -3.81 -6.39
CA ASP A 136 -12.22 -3.57 -5.15
C ASP A 136 -13.54 -2.81 -5.37
N ARG A 137 -13.49 -1.78 -6.22
CA ARG A 137 -14.69 -1.05 -6.65
C ARG A 137 -15.69 -1.99 -7.33
N GLY A 138 -15.20 -2.91 -8.17
CA GLY A 138 -16.01 -3.93 -8.82
C GLY A 138 -16.79 -4.81 -7.83
N GLN A 139 -16.10 -5.35 -6.81
CA GLN A 139 -16.74 -6.18 -5.78
C GLN A 139 -17.83 -5.42 -5.02
N THR A 140 -17.56 -4.16 -4.69
CA THR A 140 -18.54 -3.30 -4.00
C THR A 140 -19.78 -3.07 -4.86
N SER A 141 -19.62 -2.82 -6.16
CA SER A 141 -20.75 -2.60 -7.07
C SER A 141 -21.63 -3.84 -7.29
N GLU A 142 -21.03 -5.04 -7.36
CA GLU A 142 -21.78 -6.29 -7.49
C GLU A 142 -22.60 -6.60 -6.23
N LEU A 143 -22.01 -6.41 -5.05
CA LEU A 143 -22.71 -6.59 -3.78
C LEU A 143 -23.94 -5.68 -3.65
N VAL A 144 -23.80 -4.39 -4.02
CA VAL A 144 -24.92 -3.45 -4.02
C VAL A 144 -26.01 -3.87 -4.99
N ARG A 145 -25.65 -4.30 -6.22
CA ARG A 145 -26.60 -4.77 -7.23
C ARG A 145 -27.41 -5.98 -6.73
N HIS A 146 -26.76 -6.99 -6.17
CA HIS A 146 -27.42 -8.17 -5.62
C HIS A 146 -28.40 -7.81 -4.49
N THR A 147 -28.01 -6.88 -3.62
CA THR A 147 -28.83 -6.44 -2.49
C THR A 147 -30.09 -5.69 -2.96
N LEU A 148 -29.98 -4.87 -4.01
CA LEU A 148 -31.12 -4.16 -4.58
C LEU A 148 -32.11 -5.11 -5.29
N LEU A 149 -31.61 -6.06 -6.07
CA LEU A 149 -32.45 -7.05 -6.76
C LEU A 149 -33.24 -7.92 -5.78
N ALA A 150 -32.59 -8.38 -4.69
CA ALA A 150 -33.25 -9.19 -3.67
C ALA A 150 -34.40 -8.48 -2.95
N ARG A 151 -34.31 -7.14 -2.79
CA ARG A 151 -35.37 -6.32 -2.18
C ARG A 151 -36.57 -6.10 -3.09
N HIS A 152 -36.38 -6.18 -4.40
CA HIS A 152 -37.44 -5.91 -5.37
C HIS A 152 -38.32 -7.14 -5.66
N THR A 153 -37.85 -8.32 -5.27
CA THR A 153 -38.53 -9.61 -5.42
C THR A 153 -39.24 -10.10 -4.15
N ALA A 154 -39.15 -9.35 -3.05
CA ALA A 154 -39.80 -9.64 -1.77
C ALA A 154 -40.98 -8.68 -1.55
#